data_AF-A0A820AH61-F1
#
_entry.id   AF-A0A820AH61-F1
#
_cell.length_a   1.000
_cell.length_b   1.000
_cell.length_c   1.000
_cell.angle_alpha   90.00
_cell.angle_beta   90.00
_cell.angle_gamma   90.00
#
_symmetry.space_group_name_H-M   'P 1'
#
loop_
_entity.id
_entity.type
_entity.pdbx_description
1 polymer ?
#
loop_
_entity_poly.entity_id
_entity_poly.type
_entity_poly.pdbx_seq_one_letter_code
_entity_poly.pdbx_strand_id
1 'polypeptide(L)'
;MDSYLSFKDRFLVGQSVKDIIKGYFTEYETPKLVVIHNAKYAILLRIIQIIILAYSVIYLLIYEKGYQKLSTTVASSVTLKVKGIGYAYTSENKMIIIDGADYIIPPSENNAIFIMTNFIQTDQTRSTCVENIKLKEARCKHDDDCFNKPFTPNMNGRWTGRCLLSPEANIVNGTIDNTKTPTGLCEYA
;
A
#
# COMPACT_ATOMS: atom_id res chain seq x y z
N MET A 1 -61.22 -12.05 3.11
CA MET A 1 -60.87 -10.81 2.39
C MET A 1 -62.12 -10.08 1.85
N ASP A 2 -63.27 -10.76 1.75
CA ASP A 2 -64.52 -10.18 1.21
C ASP A 2 -65.25 -9.15 2.09
N SER A 3 -64.86 -8.99 3.36
CA SER A 3 -65.55 -8.08 4.30
C SER A 3 -65.14 -6.60 4.16
N TYR A 4 -64.05 -6.29 3.44
CA TYR A 4 -63.55 -4.92 3.27
C TYR A 4 -64.22 -4.16 2.12
N LEU A 5 -64.62 -4.85 1.05
CA LEU A 5 -65.24 -4.22 -0.12
C LEU A 5 -66.69 -3.79 0.14
N SER A 6 -67.46 -4.57 0.93
CA SER A 6 -68.88 -4.29 1.18
C SER A 6 -69.17 -3.07 2.06
N PHE A 7 -68.20 -2.59 2.85
CA PHE A 7 -68.36 -1.39 3.69
C PHE A 7 -68.08 -0.08 2.94
N LYS A 8 -67.26 -0.13 1.88
CA LYS A 8 -66.87 1.06 1.10
C LYS A 8 -67.98 1.55 0.16
N ASP A 9 -68.84 0.63 -0.30
CA ASP A 9 -69.84 0.93 -1.34
C ASP A 9 -71.12 1.62 -0.82
N ARG A 10 -71.31 1.78 0.50
CA ARG A 10 -72.50 2.44 1.08
C ARG A 10 -72.34 3.92 1.47
N PHE A 11 -71.15 4.51 1.33
CA PHE A 11 -70.88 5.88 1.83
C PHE A 11 -70.79 6.97 0.73
N LEU A 12 -70.84 6.61 -0.56
CA LEU A 12 -70.61 7.55 -1.67
C LEU A 12 -71.89 8.00 -2.40
N VAL A 13 -72.99 8.25 -1.69
CA VAL A 13 -74.18 8.89 -2.28
C VAL A 13 -74.55 10.11 -1.44
N GLY A 14 -73.93 11.27 -1.73
CA GLY A 14 -74.42 12.58 -1.28
C GLY A 14 -73.46 13.58 -0.61
N GLN A 15 -72.16 13.67 -0.93
CA GLN A 15 -71.27 14.73 -0.38
C GLN A 15 -70.78 15.75 -1.42
N SER A 16 -70.71 17.02 -0.99
CA SER A 16 -70.32 18.21 -1.78
C SER A 16 -68.81 18.22 -2.09
N VAL A 17 -68.41 18.68 -3.28
CA VAL A 17 -67.00 18.76 -3.73
C VAL A 17 -66.09 19.50 -2.75
N LYS A 18 -66.63 20.49 -2.01
CA LYS A 18 -65.89 21.22 -0.97
C LYS A 18 -65.50 20.33 0.22
N ASP A 19 -66.33 19.36 0.58
CA ASP A 19 -66.09 18.44 1.69
C ASP A 19 -65.08 17.35 1.31
N ILE A 20 -65.05 16.96 0.02
CA ILE A 20 -64.06 16.01 -0.54
C ILE A 20 -62.65 16.60 -0.51
N ILE A 21 -62.50 17.87 -0.93
CA ILE A 21 -61.20 18.56 -0.91
C ILE A 21 -60.74 18.76 0.54
N LYS A 22 -61.67 19.04 1.47
CA LYS A 22 -61.35 19.19 2.89
C LYS A 22 -60.92 17.88 3.53
N GLY A 23 -61.62 16.78 3.25
CA GLY A 23 -61.26 15.43 3.71
C GLY A 23 -59.87 15.02 3.26
N TYR A 24 -59.54 15.20 1.97
CA TYR A 24 -58.23 14.80 1.43
C TYR A 24 -57.02 15.49 2.09
N PHE A 25 -57.17 16.75 2.51
CA PHE A 25 -56.08 17.49 3.17
C PHE A 25 -56.08 17.38 4.70
N THR A 26 -57.17 16.92 5.32
CA THR A 26 -57.32 16.88 6.80
C THR A 26 -57.57 15.49 7.36
N GLU A 27 -57.70 14.46 6.51
CA GLU A 27 -57.82 13.07 6.94
C GLU A 27 -56.45 12.43 7.14
N TYR A 28 -56.20 12.05 8.38
CA TYR A 28 -55.10 11.18 8.76
C TYR A 28 -55.65 9.78 8.98
N GLU A 29 -55.54 8.93 7.96
CA GLU A 29 -55.90 7.53 8.09
C GLU A 29 -54.86 6.79 8.93
N THR A 30 -55.25 6.34 10.12
CA THR A 30 -54.46 5.40 10.91
C THR A 30 -54.92 3.97 10.65
N PRO A 31 -53.99 3.02 10.51
CA PRO A 31 -54.35 1.63 10.35
C PRO A 31 -55.14 1.17 11.58
N LYS A 32 -56.33 0.60 11.35
CA LYS A 32 -57.15 0.05 12.43
C LYS A 32 -56.43 -1.16 13.04
N LEU A 33 -55.90 -0.99 14.24
CA LEU A 33 -55.17 -2.01 14.98
C LEU A 33 -56.15 -3.00 15.64
N VAL A 34 -55.93 -4.29 15.45
CA VAL A 34 -56.68 -5.35 16.14
C VAL A 34 -55.82 -5.90 17.27
N VAL A 35 -56.27 -5.75 18.52
CA VAL A 35 -55.54 -6.19 19.72
C VAL A 35 -56.00 -7.60 20.11
N ILE A 36 -55.10 -8.58 19.95
CA ILE A 36 -55.35 -9.98 20.33
C ILE A 36 -54.93 -10.18 21.80
N HIS A 37 -55.88 -10.53 22.66
CA HIS A 37 -55.64 -10.73 24.09
C HIS A 37 -55.22 -12.17 24.38
N ASN A 38 -53.91 -12.45 24.28
CA ASN A 38 -53.35 -13.77 24.61
C ASN A 38 -51.95 -13.64 25.22
N ALA A 39 -51.78 -14.17 26.44
CA ALA A 39 -50.54 -14.07 27.21
C ALA A 39 -49.33 -14.69 26.49
N LYS A 40 -49.50 -15.81 25.77
CA LYS A 40 -48.39 -16.52 25.12
C LYS A 40 -47.76 -15.66 24.02
N TYR A 41 -48.58 -15.09 23.15
CA TYR A 41 -48.12 -14.21 22.07
C TYR A 41 -47.57 -12.89 22.61
N ALA A 42 -48.16 -12.34 23.67
CA ALA A 42 -47.65 -11.14 24.32
C ALA A 42 -46.24 -11.33 24.89
N ILE A 43 -45.98 -12.45 25.57
CA ILE A 43 -44.65 -12.77 26.13
C ILE A 43 -43.63 -12.97 25.01
N LEU A 44 -43.98 -13.70 23.96
CA LEU A 44 -43.08 -13.94 22.82
C LEU A 44 -42.64 -12.64 22.15
N LEU A 45 -43.57 -11.72 21.90
CA LEU A 45 -43.25 -10.42 21.32
C LEU A 45 -42.40 -9.55 22.26
N ARG A 46 -42.62 -9.62 23.58
CA ARG A 46 -41.79 -8.91 24.56
C ARG A 46 -40.35 -9.45 24.63
N ILE A 47 -40.17 -10.77 24.55
CA ILE A 47 -38.83 -11.38 24.52
C ILE A 47 -38.07 -10.94 23.27
N ILE A 48 -38.71 -11.02 22.10
CA ILE A 48 -38.09 -10.58 20.84
C ILE A 48 -37.69 -9.10 20.92
N GLN A 49 -38.56 -8.25 21.45
CA GLN A 49 -38.27 -6.82 21.65
C GLN A 49 -37.05 -6.61 22.55
N ILE A 50 -36.94 -7.36 23.65
CA ILE A 50 -35.77 -7.29 24.56
C ILE A 50 -34.51 -7.75 23.86
N ILE A 51 -34.55 -8.83 23.08
CA ILE A 51 -33.39 -9.34 22.33
C ILE A 51 -32.88 -8.30 21.34
N ILE A 52 -33.78 -7.70 20.55
CA ILE A 52 -33.41 -6.67 19.56
C ILE A 52 -32.82 -5.45 20.27
N LEU A 53 -33.43 -5.01 21.37
CA LEU A 53 -32.93 -3.87 22.14
C LEU A 53 -31.56 -4.17 22.75
N ALA A 54 -31.39 -5.34 23.37
CA ALA A 54 -30.13 -5.75 23.97
C ALA A 54 -29.01 -5.87 22.93
N TYR A 55 -29.29 -6.49 21.77
CA TYR A 55 -28.34 -6.57 20.66
C TYR A 55 -27.95 -5.17 20.19
N SER A 56 -28.91 -4.28 19.97
CA SER A 56 -28.65 -2.91 19.52
C SER A 56 -27.78 -2.14 20.52
N VAL A 57 -28.06 -2.23 21.82
CA VAL A 57 -27.27 -1.52 22.85
C VAL A 57 -25.88 -2.13 23.00
N ILE A 58 -25.77 -3.44 23.14
CA ILE A 58 -24.49 -4.11 23.40
C ILE A 58 -23.59 -4.03 22.17
N TYR A 59 -24.11 -4.35 21.00
CA TYR A 59 -23.31 -4.39 19.78
C TYR A 59 -23.11 -2.99 19.19
N LEU A 60 -24.18 -2.28 18.82
CA LEU A 60 -24.05 -1.02 18.08
C LEU A 60 -23.52 0.12 18.96
N LEU A 61 -23.97 0.22 20.22
CA LEU A 61 -23.55 1.32 21.08
C LEU A 61 -22.25 1.02 21.82
N ILE A 62 -22.09 -0.14 22.44
CA ILE A 62 -20.90 -0.43 23.26
C ILE A 62 -19.74 -0.91 22.38
N TYR A 63 -19.93 -1.96 21.58
CA TYR A 63 -18.86 -2.57 20.79
C TYR A 63 -18.39 -1.66 19.65
N GLU A 64 -19.32 -1.23 18.79
CA GLU A 64 -19.02 -0.35 17.65
C GLU A 64 -18.83 1.13 18.05
N LYS A 65 -19.09 1.48 19.32
CA LYS A 65 -19.06 2.86 19.83
C LYS A 65 -19.85 3.83 18.95
N GLY A 66 -21.03 3.42 18.45
CA GLY A 66 -21.85 4.22 17.53
C GLY A 66 -22.33 5.57 18.08
N TYR A 67 -22.17 5.81 19.40
CA TYR A 67 -22.40 7.12 20.01
C TYR A 67 -21.25 8.13 19.76
N GLN A 68 -20.10 7.67 19.28
CA GLN A 68 -18.93 8.50 19.01
C GLN A 68 -18.82 8.83 17.52
N LYS A 69 -18.51 10.09 17.19
CA LYS A 69 -18.13 10.48 15.83
C LYS A 69 -16.67 10.12 15.60
N LEU A 70 -16.42 9.02 14.88
CA LEU A 70 -15.07 8.65 14.46
C LEU A 70 -14.64 9.56 13.31
N SER A 71 -13.53 10.28 13.50
CA SER A 71 -12.92 11.06 12.42
C SER A 71 -12.03 10.14 11.60
N THR A 72 -12.45 9.82 10.38
CA THR A 72 -11.75 8.88 9.48
C THR A 72 -10.42 9.43 8.96
N THR A 73 -10.26 10.75 8.96
CA THR A 73 -9.05 11.43 8.46
C THR A 73 -8.26 12.02 9.62
N VAL A 74 -7.36 11.23 10.18
CA VAL A 74 -6.32 11.74 11.05
C VAL A 74 -5.17 12.20 10.15
N ALA A 75 -4.95 13.51 10.06
CA ALA A 75 -3.74 14.04 9.42
C ALA A 75 -2.56 13.80 10.37
N SER A 76 -1.76 12.77 10.08
CA SER A 76 -0.50 12.52 10.78
C SER A 76 0.67 12.93 9.90
N SER A 77 1.63 13.64 10.51
CA SER A 77 2.89 14.00 9.87
C SER A 77 4.01 13.63 10.82
N VAL A 78 4.99 12.88 10.34
CA VAL A 78 6.16 12.46 11.10
C VAL A 78 7.39 13.10 10.49
N THR A 79 8.17 13.81 11.30
CA THR A 79 9.43 14.42 10.88
C THR A 79 10.55 13.84 11.73
N LEU A 80 11.51 13.17 11.09
CA LEU A 80 12.65 12.54 11.75
C LEU A 80 13.89 13.41 11.57
N LYS A 81 14.69 13.54 12.64
CA LYS A 81 15.99 14.20 12.62
C LYS A 81 16.99 13.35 13.39
N VAL A 82 17.98 12.81 12.69
CA VAL A 82 19.02 12.00 13.30
C VAL A 82 20.23 12.86 13.62
N LYS A 83 20.91 12.52 14.72
CA LYS A 83 22.15 13.16 15.18
C LYS A 83 23.14 12.07 15.55
N GLY A 84 24.38 12.23 15.13
CA GLY A 84 25.46 11.32 15.44
C GLY A 84 26.62 11.53 14.48
N ILE A 85 27.82 11.23 14.97
CA ILE A 85 29.05 11.14 14.19
C ILE A 85 29.53 9.70 14.26
N GLY A 86 30.05 9.19 13.16
CA GLY A 86 30.60 7.86 13.03
C GLY A 86 32.03 7.91 12.50
N TYR A 87 32.74 6.80 12.68
CA TYR A 87 34.06 6.60 12.12
C TYR A 87 34.02 5.37 11.25
N ALA A 88 34.58 5.46 10.05
CA ALA A 88 34.70 4.33 9.15
C ALA A 88 36.07 4.26 8.50
N TYR A 89 36.41 3.07 8.02
CA TYR A 89 37.64 2.81 7.30
C TYR A 89 37.32 2.53 5.85
N THR A 90 38.02 3.21 4.95
CA THR A 90 37.94 2.96 3.51
C THR A 90 38.71 1.69 3.12
N SER A 91 38.59 1.27 1.86
CA SER A 91 39.37 0.17 1.28
C SER A 91 40.89 0.39 1.41
N GLU A 92 41.35 1.65 1.34
CA GLU A 92 42.75 2.05 1.55
C GLU A 92 43.13 2.15 3.04
N ASN A 93 42.29 1.64 3.95
CA ASN A 93 42.45 1.69 5.40
C ASN A 93 42.59 3.13 5.96
N LYS A 94 42.13 4.12 5.21
CA LYS A 94 42.07 5.52 5.65
C LYS A 94 40.83 5.72 6.50
N MET A 95 41.03 6.23 7.72
CA MET A 95 39.94 6.61 8.63
C MET A 95 39.25 7.87 8.11
N ILE A 96 37.93 7.80 7.96
CA ILE A 96 37.07 8.93 7.63
C ILE A 96 36.05 9.16 8.75
N ILE A 97 35.71 10.43 8.95
CA ILE A 97 34.63 10.84 9.85
C ILE A 97 33.39 10.99 8.98
N ILE A 98 32.30 10.35 9.42
CA ILE A 98 31.02 10.36 8.72
C ILE A 98 30.01 11.06 9.61
N ASP A 99 29.26 12.01 9.07
CA ASP A 99 28.22 12.72 9.81
C ASP A 99 26.81 12.40 9.29
N GLY A 100 25.79 13.05 9.88
CA GLY A 100 24.40 12.85 9.48
C GLY A 100 24.06 13.30 8.05
N ALA A 101 24.90 14.08 7.39
CA ALA A 101 24.73 14.40 5.98
C ALA A 101 25.24 13.27 5.07
N ASP A 102 26.19 12.47 5.55
CA ASP A 102 26.81 11.40 4.76
C ASP A 102 26.05 10.06 4.85
N TYR A 103 25.60 9.65 6.05
CA TYR A 103 24.93 8.35 6.22
C TYR A 103 23.41 8.37 6.02
N ILE A 104 22.79 9.53 5.78
CA ILE A 104 21.33 9.68 5.59
C ILE A 104 21.05 10.06 4.14
N ILE A 105 20.51 9.12 3.36
CA ILE A 105 20.25 9.28 1.92
C ILE A 105 18.87 8.73 1.58
N PRO A 106 17.92 9.56 1.10
CA PRO A 106 17.96 11.02 0.99
C PRO A 106 17.83 11.70 2.38
N PRO A 107 18.26 12.96 2.53
CA PRO A 107 18.20 13.67 3.82
C PRO A 107 16.77 13.95 4.31
N SER A 108 15.77 13.85 3.43
CA SER A 108 14.36 14.02 3.78
C SER A 108 13.50 13.05 2.96
N GLU A 109 12.79 12.18 3.67
CA GLU A 109 11.83 11.24 3.10
C GLU A 109 10.57 11.20 3.98
N ASN A 110 9.40 11.06 3.35
CA ASN A 110 8.13 11.01 4.06
C ASN A 110 7.96 9.64 4.72
N ASN A 111 7.76 9.62 6.04
CA ASN A 111 7.46 8.41 6.83
C ASN A 111 8.53 7.30 6.77
N ALA A 112 9.74 7.59 6.29
CA ALA A 112 10.84 6.63 6.22
C ALA A 112 12.18 7.31 6.51
N ILE A 113 13.17 6.51 6.88
CA ILE A 113 14.56 6.95 7.02
C ILE A 113 15.49 5.81 6.60
N PHE A 114 16.54 6.16 5.86
CA PHE A 114 17.64 5.27 5.53
C PHE A 114 18.89 5.69 6.32
N ILE A 115 19.53 4.73 6.99
CA ILE A 115 20.77 4.93 7.73
C ILE A 115 21.81 3.96 7.18
N MET A 116 22.88 4.49 6.60
CA MET A 116 24.00 3.72 6.11
C MET A 116 24.84 3.18 7.27
N THR A 117 24.98 1.85 7.34
CA THR A 117 25.77 1.15 8.36
C THR A 117 27.06 0.56 7.82
N ASN A 118 27.13 0.32 6.51
CA ASN A 118 28.29 -0.19 5.80
C ASN A 118 28.32 0.38 4.38
N PHE A 119 29.50 0.66 3.85
CA PHE A 119 29.69 1.11 2.48
C PHE A 119 30.97 0.53 1.88
N ILE A 120 30.96 0.36 0.57
CA ILE A 120 32.13 0.03 -0.24
C ILE A 120 32.29 1.17 -1.23
N GLN A 121 33.40 1.89 -1.13
CA GLN A 121 33.75 2.97 -2.04
C GLN A 121 34.68 2.43 -3.12
N THR A 122 34.35 2.71 -4.38
CA THR A 122 35.14 2.28 -5.54
C THR A 122 35.33 3.45 -6.49
N ASP A 123 36.55 3.69 -6.94
CA ASP A 123 36.86 4.75 -7.89
C ASP A 123 36.67 4.21 -9.31
N GLN A 124 35.76 4.86 -10.04
CA GLN A 124 35.25 4.34 -11.31
C GLN A 124 35.54 5.29 -12.46
N THR A 125 35.94 4.74 -13.61
CA THR A 125 36.12 5.52 -14.85
C THR A 125 35.37 4.89 -16.01
N ARG A 126 35.05 5.72 -17.02
CA ARG A 126 34.46 5.23 -18.27
C ARG A 126 35.56 4.82 -19.24
N SER A 127 35.84 3.52 -19.27
CA SER A 127 36.87 2.95 -20.12
C SER A 127 36.45 1.54 -20.58
N THR A 128 37.35 0.88 -21.30
CA THR A 128 37.25 -0.56 -21.58
C THR A 128 38.05 -1.31 -20.53
N CYS A 129 37.40 -2.21 -19.79
CA CYS A 129 38.01 -2.99 -18.72
C CYS A 129 37.61 -4.46 -18.79
N VAL A 130 38.31 -5.30 -18.03
CA VAL A 130 37.94 -6.71 -17.83
C VAL A 130 36.77 -6.78 -16.85
N GLU A 131 35.77 -7.61 -17.15
CA GLU A 131 34.58 -7.77 -16.29
C GLU A 131 34.91 -8.52 -14.99
N ASN A 132 34.08 -8.31 -13.96
CA ASN A 132 34.26 -8.83 -12.60
C ASN A 132 34.57 -10.35 -12.56
N ILE A 133 35.66 -10.73 -11.88
CA ILE A 133 36.14 -12.11 -11.74
C ILE A 133 35.15 -13.06 -11.03
N LYS A 134 34.22 -12.51 -10.24
CA LYS A 134 33.17 -13.27 -9.54
C LYS A 134 32.06 -13.72 -10.49
N LEU A 135 31.88 -13.06 -11.63
CA LEU A 135 30.94 -13.51 -12.66
C LEU A 135 31.53 -14.70 -13.43
N LYS A 136 30.93 -15.88 -13.24
CA LYS A 136 31.29 -17.09 -14.00
C LYS A 136 30.99 -16.94 -15.50
N GLU A 137 29.94 -16.20 -15.85
CA GLU A 137 29.51 -15.94 -17.23
C GLU A 137 30.53 -15.10 -18.02
N ALA A 138 31.34 -14.31 -17.30
CA ALA A 138 32.38 -13.48 -17.88
C ALA A 138 33.67 -14.24 -18.21
N ARG A 139 33.81 -15.48 -17.75
CA ARG A 139 34.96 -16.32 -18.08
C ARG A 139 34.91 -16.70 -19.55
N CYS A 140 36.04 -16.61 -20.21
CA CYS A 140 36.21 -16.95 -21.62
C CYS A 140 37.55 -17.67 -21.82
N LYS A 141 37.66 -18.43 -22.90
CA LYS A 141 38.92 -19.07 -23.32
C LYS A 141 39.45 -18.42 -24.59
N HIS A 142 38.55 -18.04 -25.50
CA HIS A 142 38.86 -17.40 -26.78
C HIS A 142 38.01 -16.14 -26.97
N ASP A 143 38.45 -15.22 -27.81
CA ASP A 143 37.74 -13.98 -28.13
C ASP A 143 36.32 -14.24 -28.67
N ASP A 144 36.13 -15.34 -29.40
CA ASP A 144 34.84 -15.76 -29.94
C ASP A 144 33.82 -16.08 -28.83
N ASP A 145 34.27 -16.51 -27.65
CA ASP A 145 33.38 -16.77 -26.51
C ASP A 145 32.75 -15.46 -25.99
N CYS A 146 33.34 -14.30 -26.29
CA CYS A 146 32.85 -12.99 -25.90
C CYS A 146 32.05 -12.31 -27.03
N PHE A 147 32.10 -12.84 -28.25
CA PHE A 147 31.44 -12.25 -29.39
C PHE A 147 29.92 -12.46 -29.32
N ASN A 148 29.14 -11.39 -29.50
CA ASN A 148 27.67 -11.41 -29.47
C ASN A 148 27.01 -12.03 -28.21
N LYS A 149 27.72 -12.08 -27.07
CA LYS A 149 27.08 -12.45 -25.81
C LYS A 149 25.97 -11.45 -25.43
N PRO A 150 24.84 -11.92 -24.86
CA PRO A 150 23.80 -11.03 -24.38
C PRO A 150 24.32 -10.21 -23.19
N PHE A 151 23.84 -8.97 -23.09
CA PHE A 151 24.02 -8.15 -21.90
C PHE A 151 23.06 -8.65 -20.81
N THR A 152 23.59 -9.04 -19.65
CA THR A 152 22.78 -9.43 -18.48
C THR A 152 22.76 -8.31 -17.45
N PRO A 153 21.70 -8.19 -16.62
CA PRO A 153 21.61 -7.13 -15.61
C PRO A 153 22.74 -7.12 -14.56
N ASN A 154 23.45 -8.24 -14.42
CA ASN A 154 24.56 -8.39 -13.47
C ASN A 154 25.91 -7.94 -14.04
N MET A 155 25.93 -7.48 -15.29
CA MET A 155 27.13 -6.99 -15.95
C MET A 155 27.30 -5.49 -15.81
N ASN A 156 28.54 -5.05 -15.79
CA ASN A 156 28.88 -3.64 -15.70
C ASN A 156 28.94 -2.99 -17.09
N GLY A 157 28.98 -3.75 -18.19
CA GLY A 157 29.14 -3.14 -19.51
C GLY A 157 28.76 -4.00 -20.69
N ARG A 158 28.89 -3.42 -21.89
CA ARG A 158 28.64 -4.15 -23.14
C ARG A 158 29.89 -4.90 -23.59
N TRP A 159 29.74 -6.15 -23.99
CA TRP A 159 30.84 -6.95 -24.53
C TRP A 159 31.55 -6.27 -25.70
N THR A 160 32.87 -6.27 -25.65
CA THR A 160 33.74 -5.83 -26.76
C THR A 160 34.16 -6.97 -27.69
N GLY A 161 33.97 -8.22 -27.26
CA GLY A 161 34.36 -9.41 -28.02
C GLY A 161 35.84 -9.80 -27.87
N ARG A 162 36.52 -9.35 -26.81
CA ARG A 162 37.89 -9.80 -26.49
C ARG A 162 37.95 -10.46 -25.13
N CYS A 163 38.89 -11.38 -24.98
CA CYS A 163 39.13 -12.19 -23.80
C CYS A 163 40.54 -11.88 -23.27
N LEU A 164 40.63 -11.17 -22.14
CA LEU A 164 41.92 -10.73 -21.57
C LEU A 164 42.14 -11.31 -20.17
N LEU A 165 43.40 -11.44 -19.79
CA LEU A 165 43.79 -11.88 -18.45
C LEU A 165 43.49 -10.76 -17.43
N SER A 166 42.75 -11.10 -16.38
CA SER A 166 42.56 -10.20 -15.24
C SER A 166 43.80 -10.22 -14.33
N PRO A 167 44.38 -9.05 -14.00
CA PRO A 167 45.57 -8.96 -13.16
C PRO A 167 45.32 -9.37 -11.70
N GLU A 168 44.07 -9.33 -11.22
CA GLU A 168 43.73 -9.64 -9.82
C GLU A 168 43.77 -11.13 -9.49
N ALA A 169 43.43 -12.01 -10.45
CA ALA A 169 43.18 -13.42 -10.15
C ALA A 169 43.84 -14.41 -11.12
N ASN A 170 44.64 -13.94 -12.10
CA ASN A 170 45.16 -14.76 -13.19
C ASN A 170 44.05 -15.58 -13.90
N ILE A 171 42.84 -15.02 -13.99
CA ILE A 171 41.69 -15.62 -14.67
C ILE A 171 41.43 -14.84 -15.95
N VAL A 172 41.19 -15.55 -17.05
CA VAL A 172 40.85 -14.92 -18.33
C VAL A 172 39.35 -14.63 -18.38
N ASN A 173 39.03 -13.35 -18.54
CA ASN A 173 37.67 -12.82 -18.54
C ASN A 173 37.44 -11.92 -19.75
N GLY A 174 36.19 -11.83 -20.18
CA GLY A 174 35.81 -10.99 -21.31
C GLY A 174 35.89 -9.51 -20.96
N THR A 175 36.24 -8.70 -21.95
CA THR A 175 36.30 -7.24 -21.80
C THR A 175 34.98 -6.58 -22.16
N ILE A 176 34.63 -5.57 -21.35
CA ILE A 176 33.43 -4.77 -21.49
C ILE A 176 33.78 -3.31 -21.75
N ASP A 177 32.91 -2.63 -22.48
CA ASP A 177 32.99 -1.20 -22.79
C ASP A 177 31.83 -0.46 -22.11
N ASN A 178 32.18 0.34 -21.12
CA ASN A 178 31.26 1.09 -20.28
C ASN A 178 30.93 2.48 -20.85
N THR A 179 31.57 2.89 -21.94
CA THR A 179 31.23 4.15 -22.63
C THR A 179 29.90 4.03 -23.39
N LYS A 180 29.51 2.80 -23.74
CA LYS A 180 28.30 2.47 -24.50
C LYS A 180 27.11 2.13 -23.61
N THR A 181 27.28 2.15 -22.29
CA THR A 181 26.23 1.86 -21.31
C THR A 181 26.07 3.03 -20.33
N PRO A 182 24.83 3.42 -19.98
CA PRO A 182 24.59 4.55 -19.08
C PRO A 182 24.94 4.23 -17.62
N THR A 183 24.88 2.95 -17.23
CA THR A 183 25.02 2.46 -15.85
C THR A 183 26.34 1.74 -15.59
N GLY A 184 27.19 1.61 -16.61
CA GLY A 184 28.42 0.85 -16.52
C GLY A 184 29.60 1.63 -15.99
N LEU A 185 30.32 1.06 -15.04
CA LEU A 185 31.47 1.68 -14.42
C LEU A 185 32.60 0.64 -14.29
N CYS A 186 33.81 1.02 -14.73
CA CYS A 186 35.02 0.19 -14.62
C CYS A 186 35.79 0.60 -13.36
N GLU A 187 36.00 -0.36 -12.46
CA GLU A 187 36.73 -0.15 -11.22
C GLU A 187 38.23 -0.06 -11.52
N TYR A 188 38.90 0.93 -10.96
CA TYR A 188 40.36 0.94 -10.93
C TYR A 188 40.81 -0.06 -9.87
N ALA A 189 41.54 -1.09 -10.29
CA ALA A 189 42.27 -1.99 -9.39
C ALA A 189 43.69 -1.43 -9.15
#